data_AF-A0A0N0RQN2-F1
#
_entry.id   AF-A0A0N0RQN2-F1
#
_cell.length_a   1.000
_cell.length_b   1.000
_cell.length_c   1.000
_cell.angle_alpha   90.00
_cell.angle_beta   90.00
_cell.angle_gamma   90.00
#
_symmetry.space_group_name_H-M   'P 1'
#
loop_
_entity.id
_entity.type
_entity.pdbx_description
1 polymer ?
#
loop_
_entity_poly.entity_id
_entity_poly.type
_entity_poly.pdbx_seq_one_letter_code
_entity_poly.pdbx_strand_id
1 'polypeptide(L)' 'MTTITLKINERTKAGKALLSMLEFFTKESKGVEVIETPYDPEFVAMVKKSAASKKKKEVNPDDVWGSLGLK' A
#
# COMPACT_ATOMS: atom_id res chain seq x y z
N MET A 1 16.34 -3.51 -11.04
CA MET A 1 15.80 -3.22 -9.69
C MET A 1 15.18 -4.51 -9.19
N THR A 2 15.58 -4.99 -8.02
CA THR A 2 15.03 -6.22 -7.41
C THR A 2 14.31 -5.81 -6.14
N THR A 3 13.05 -6.23 -5.97
CA THR A 3 12.23 -5.87 -4.82
C THR A 3 12.10 -7.07 -3.88
N ILE A 4 12.37 -6.85 -2.59
CA ILE A 4 12.24 -7.85 -1.55
C ILE A 4 11.26 -7.32 -0.50
N THR A 5 10.25 -8.10 -0.15
CA THR A 5 9.29 -7.76 0.91
C THR A 5 9.75 -8.40 2.22
N LEU A 6 9.95 -7.59 3.25
CA LEU A 6 10.41 -8.04 4.57
C LEU A 6 9.34 -7.73 5.62
N LYS A 7 9.01 -8.71 6.46
CA LYS A 7 8.17 -8.51 7.64
C LYS A 7 9.05 -8.38 8.87
N ILE A 8 9.21 -7.17 9.39
CA ILE A 8 10.10 -6.88 10.53
C ILE A 8 9.27 -6.76 11.80
N ASN A 9 9.68 -7.42 12.87
CA ASN A 9 9.10 -7.23 14.20
C ASN A 9 9.99 -6.34 15.06
N GLU A 10 9.61 -5.06 15.17
CA GLU A 10 10.37 -4.01 15.90
C GLU A 10 10.48 -4.26 17.41
N ARG A 11 9.68 -5.17 17.96
CA ARG A 11 9.75 -5.52 19.39
C ARG A 11 10.91 -6.47 19.70
N THR A 12 11.54 -7.07 18.69
CA THR A 12 12.64 -8.02 18.83
C THR A 12 14.00 -7.36 18.62
N LYS A 13 15.06 -7.88 19.26
CA LYS A 13 16.44 -7.38 19.06
C LYS A 13 16.87 -7.46 17.59
N ALA A 14 16.56 -8.57 16.92
CA ALA A 14 16.87 -8.77 15.51
C ALA A 14 16.13 -7.77 14.61
N GLY A 15 14.84 -7.52 14.86
CA GLY A 15 14.07 -6.56 14.09
C GLY A 15 14.58 -5.12 14.23
N LYS A 16 14.93 -4.71 15.46
CA LYS A 16 15.56 -3.40 15.69
C LYS A 16 16.90 -3.27 14.97
N ALA A 17 17.75 -4.29 15.04
CA ALA A 17 19.04 -4.28 14.36
C ALA A 17 18.88 -4.15 12.84
N LEU A 18 17.96 -4.92 12.23
CA LEU A 18 17.69 -4.84 10.80
C LEU A 18 17.17 -3.46 10.38
N LEU A 19 16.27 -2.85 11.15
CA LEU A 19 15.78 -1.48 10.91
C LEU A 19 16.92 -0.46 10.93
N SER A 20 17.78 -0.50 11.94
CA SER A 20 18.93 0.41 12.05
C SER A 20 19.90 0.28 10.86
N MET A 21 20.12 -0.94 10.37
CA MET A 21 20.92 -1.16 9.16
C MET A 21 20.25 -0.58 7.91
N LEU A 22 18.93 -0.81 7.73
CA LEU A 22 18.18 -0.25 6.60
C LEU A 22 18.21 1.28 6.61
N GLU A 23 18.02 1.92 7.77
CA GLU A 23 18.13 3.37 7.91
C GLU A 23 19.52 3.91 7.57
N PHE A 24 20.58 3.18 7.94
CA PHE A 24 21.95 3.56 7.59
C PHE A 24 22.16 3.52 6.07
N PHE A 25 21.72 2.43 5.43
CA PHE A 25 21.87 2.27 3.98
C PHE A 25 21.09 3.32 3.18
N THR A 26 19.89 3.70 3.63
CA THR A 26 19.07 4.73 2.95
C THR A 26 19.59 6.15 3.16
N LYS A 27 20.26 6.43 4.28
CA LYS A 27 20.86 7.75 4.56
C LYS A 27 22.14 7.99 3.76
N GLU A 28 23.01 6.98 3.65
CA GLU A 28 24.32 7.15 3.01
C GLU A 28 24.32 6.82 1.51
N SER A 29 23.39 6.01 1.02
CA SER A 29 23.44 5.53 -0.37
C SER A 29 22.05 5.37 -1.00
N LYS A 30 21.89 5.82 -2.24
CA LYS A 30 20.71 5.54 -3.07
C LYS A 30 20.63 4.08 -3.56
N GLY A 31 21.40 3.17 -2.95
CA GLY A 31 21.50 1.77 -3.37
C GLY A 31 20.34 0.90 -2.88
N VAL A 32 19.68 1.32 -1.80
CA VAL A 32 18.53 0.64 -1.20
C VAL A 32 17.43 1.67 -0.94
N GLU A 33 16.20 1.31 -1.28
CA GLU A 33 15.01 2.13 -1.06
C GLU A 33 14.04 1.36 -0.17
N VAL A 34 13.59 1.99 0.92
CA VAL A 34 12.51 1.46 1.75
C VAL A 34 11.20 1.92 1.13
N ILE A 35 10.49 0.99 0.51
CA ILE A 35 9.19 1.25 -0.11
C ILE A 35 8.13 1.03 0.95
N GLU A 36 7.73 2.10 1.63
CA GLU A 36 6.52 2.08 2.45
C GLU A 36 5.30 2.13 1.52
N THR A 37 4.48 1.09 1.54
CA THR A 37 3.16 1.14 0.90
C THR A 37 2.19 1.73 1.91
N PRO A 38 1.71 2.98 1.75
CA PRO A 38 0.81 3.61 2.71
C PRO A 38 -0.57 2.92 2.77
N TYR A 39 -0.85 2.04 1.81
CA TYR A 39 -2.11 1.34 1.67
C TYR A 39 -1.92 -0.16 1.81
N ASP A 40 -2.92 -0.80 2.41
CA ASP A 40 -3.02 -2.24 2.49
C ASP A 40 -2.96 -2.87 1.07
N PRO A 41 -2.15 -3.93 0.85
CA PRO A 41 -2.02 -4.57 -0.45
C PRO A 41 -3.34 -5.09 -1.05
N GLU A 42 -4.27 -5.59 -0.23
CA GLU A 42 -5.57 -6.06 -0.68
C GLU A 42 -6.44 -4.89 -1.15
N PHE A 43 -6.40 -3.77 -0.42
CA PHE A 43 -7.05 -2.53 -0.84
C PHE A 43 -6.51 -2.05 -2.20
N VAL A 44 -5.19 -2.01 -2.38
CA VAL A 44 -4.56 -1.63 -3.65
C VAL A 44 -4.98 -2.57 -4.78
N ALA A 45 -5.02 -3.88 -4.52
CA ALA A 45 -5.46 -4.88 -5.50
C ALA A 45 -6.93 -4.68 -5.90
N MET A 46 -7.81 -4.43 -4.93
CA MET A 46 -9.22 -4.13 -5.15
C MET A 46 -9.40 -2.89 -6.04
N VAL A 47 -8.70 -1.79 -5.73
CA VAL A 47 -8.79 -0.55 -6.52
C VAL A 47 -8.30 -0.77 -7.95
N LYS A 48 -7.16 -1.43 -8.15
CA LYS A 48 -6.63 -1.73 -9.50
C LYS A 48 -7.60 -2.60 -10.31
N LYS A 49 -8.21 -3.60 -9.67
CA LYS A 49 -9.22 -4.46 -10.31
C LYS A 49 -10.46 -3.66 -10.73
N SER A 50 -10.94 -2.75 -9.87
CA SER A 50 -12.06 -1.86 -10.19
C SER A 50 -11.73 -0.88 -11.31
N ALA A 51 -10.52 -0.31 -11.32
CA ALA A 51 -10.09 0.62 -12.36
C ALA A 51 -9.97 -0.04 -13.75
N ALA A 52 -9.54 -1.29 -13.80
CA ALA A 52 -9.47 -2.07 -15.05
C ALA A 52 -10.85 -2.58 -15.53
N SER A 53 -11.88 -2.53 -14.67
CA SER A 53 -13.21 -3.01 -14.98
C SER A 53 -13.96 -2.05 -15.93
N LYS A 54 -14.71 -2.62 -16.88
CA LYS A 54 -15.65 -1.87 -17.71
C LYS A 54 -17.01 -1.64 -17.02
N LYS A 55 -17.27 -2.33 -15.90
CA LYS A 55 -18.51 -2.18 -15.12
C LYS A 55 -18.45 -0.90 -14.31
N LYS A 56 -18.95 0.19 -14.89
CA LYS A 56 -19.10 1.48 -14.22
C LYS A 56 -20.57 1.70 -13.90
N LYS A 57 -20.82 2.36 -12.77
CA LYS A 57 -22.16 2.78 -12.37
C LYS A 57 -22.17 4.30 -12.36
N GLU A 58 -23.09 4.88 -13.12
CA GLU A 58 -23.34 6.32 -13.07
C GLU A 58 -24.06 6.63 -11.76
N VAL A 59 -23.58 7.65 -11.06
CA VAL A 59 -24.06 8.02 -9.73
C VAL A 59 -24.60 9.44 -9.81
N ASN A 60 -25.86 9.62 -9.42
CA ASN A 60 -26.43 10.95 -9.27
C ASN A 60 -25.77 11.64 -8.06
N PRO A 61 -25.11 12.81 -8.24
CA PRO A 61 -24.51 13.55 -7.13
C PRO A 61 -25.55 14.02 -6.10
N ASP A 62 -26.79 14.28 -6.52
CA ASP A 62 -27.88 14.72 -5.63
C ASP A 62 -28.52 13.55 -4.84
N ASP A 63 -28.27 12.30 -5.25
CA ASP A 63 -28.73 11.10 -4.54
C ASP A 63 -27.75 9.93 -4.69
N VAL A 64 -26.59 10.05 -4.04
CA VAL A 64 -25.54 9.03 -4.09
C VAL A 64 -26.03 7.68 -3.57
N TRP A 65 -26.70 7.67 -2.41
CA TRP A 65 -27.13 6.42 -1.78
C TRP A 65 -28.29 5.74 -2.52
N GLY A 66 -29.24 6.52 -3.04
CA GLY A 66 -30.30 5.98 -3.90
C GLY A 66 -29.74 5.41 -5.20
N SER A 67 -28.78 6.10 -5.82
CA SER A 67 -28.10 5.61 -7.03
C SER A 67 -27.38 4.29 -6.78
N LEU A 68 -26.83 4.09 -5.57
CA LEU A 68 -26.19 2.84 -5.18
C LEU A 68 -27.17 1.74 -4.74
N GLY A 69 -28.46 2.05 -4.52
CA GLY A 69 -29.47 1.11 -4.07
C GLY A 69 -29.37 0.78 -2.57
N LEU A 70 -28.93 1.76 -1.76
CA LEU A 70 -28.63 1.61 -0.33
C LEU A 70 -29.64 2.35 0.56
N LYS A 71 -30.86 2.59 0.07
CA LYS A 71 -31.97 3.20 0.81
C LYS A 71 -32.94 2.14 1.32
#